data_AF-A0A8H4W976-F1
#
_entry.id   AF-A0A8H4W976-F1
#
_cell.length_a   1.000
_cell.length_b   1.000
_cell.length_c   1.000
_cell.angle_alpha   90.00
_cell.angle_beta   90.00
_cell.angle_gamma   90.00
#
_symmetry.space_group_name_H-M   'P 1'
#
loop_
_entity.id
_entity.type
_entity.pdbx_description
1 polymer ?
#
loop_
_entity_poly.entity_id
_entity_poly.type
_entity_poly.pdbx_seq_one_letter_code
_entity_poly.pdbx_strand_id
1 'polypeptide(L)'
;MSFFDMEEHGVGALVSFLSTEPASMAGMGCYAIGNYIMALTTLIGAIATSIAVEWKLGLVGAATVPVLLVCGFLRFRVMAQLEAHLRQVYQETASQASEAVSAIRTVISLNRESNVAAIFHNKLVEQDSKSIRSSLTSSALFAFSQSAPLLCTALGLWYGGTLVISGEYELFQFILSFAAVNICGDAAGLIFSSSPDLAKAKLSAIRLKGLLD
;
A
#
# COMPACT_ATOMS: atom_id res chain seq x y z
N MET A 1 -38.89 -9.74 13.67
CA MET A 1 -38.25 -9.23 14.90
C MET A 1 -36.91 -9.90 15.19
N SER A 2 -36.72 -11.19 14.87
CA SER A 2 -35.43 -11.89 15.02
C SER A 2 -34.20 -11.24 14.34
N PHE A 3 -34.39 -10.44 13.27
CA PHE A 3 -33.31 -9.75 12.56
C PHE A 3 -32.75 -8.53 13.32
N PHE A 4 -33.56 -7.89 14.16
CA PHE A 4 -33.15 -6.71 14.96
C PHE A 4 -32.65 -7.07 16.36
N ASP A 5 -32.80 -8.34 16.77
CA ASP A 5 -32.30 -8.87 18.05
C ASP A 5 -30.87 -9.42 17.95
N MET A 6 -30.29 -9.51 16.75
CA MET A 6 -28.87 -9.83 16.58
C MET A 6 -28.01 -8.60 16.90
N GLU A 7 -27.03 -8.77 17.80
CA GLU A 7 -26.11 -7.71 18.28
C GLU A 7 -25.40 -6.95 17.14
N GLU A 8 -25.21 -7.59 15.98
CA GLU A 8 -24.63 -6.99 14.76
C GLU A 8 -25.60 -6.08 13.97
N HIS A 9 -26.91 -6.17 14.19
CA HIS A 9 -27.96 -5.44 13.46
C HIS A 9 -28.70 -4.41 14.32
N GLY A 10 -28.09 -3.96 15.43
CA GLY A 10 -28.64 -2.90 16.25
C GLY A 10 -28.91 -1.64 15.43
N VAL A 11 -30.02 -0.94 15.69
CA VAL A 11 -30.51 0.21 14.89
C VAL A 11 -29.41 1.28 14.68
N GLY A 12 -28.56 1.52 15.67
CA GLY A 12 -27.43 2.45 15.55
C GLY A 12 -26.30 1.95 14.63
N ALA A 13 -25.99 0.65 14.68
CA ALA A 13 -25.03 0.03 13.76
C ALA A 13 -25.57 0.02 12.32
N LEU A 14 -26.87 -0.23 12.13
CA LEU A 14 -27.52 -0.21 10.83
C LEU A 14 -27.57 1.19 10.21
N VAL A 15 -27.87 2.23 11.00
CA VAL A 15 -27.87 3.63 10.52
C VAL A 15 -26.45 4.09 10.18
N SER A 16 -25.45 3.73 11.00
CA SER A 16 -24.05 4.01 10.70
C SER A 16 -23.60 3.26 9.43
N PHE A 17 -23.98 2.00 9.29
CA PHE A 17 -23.71 1.18 8.11
C PHE A 17 -24.35 1.76 6.85
N LEU A 18 -25.65 2.07 6.87
CA LEU A 18 -26.36 2.69 5.74
C LEU A 18 -25.82 4.08 5.36
N SER A 19 -25.28 4.84 6.32
CA SER A 19 -24.72 6.17 6.04
C SER A 19 -23.30 6.08 5.48
N THR A 20 -22.52 5.07 5.89
CA THR A 20 -21.07 5.01 5.63
C THR A 20 -20.70 4.05 4.52
N GLU A 21 -21.36 2.89 4.40
CA GLU A 21 -21.04 1.89 3.37
C GLU A 21 -21.40 2.35 1.94
N PRO A 22 -22.56 2.96 1.66
CA PRO A 22 -22.87 3.42 0.30
C PRO A 22 -21.95 4.57 -0.15
N ALA A 23 -21.62 5.50 0.75
CA ALA A 23 -20.74 6.63 0.46
C ALA A 23 -19.29 6.18 0.24
N SER A 24 -18.78 5.26 1.06
CA SER A 24 -17.44 4.69 0.90
C SER A 24 -17.36 3.79 -0.34
N MET A 25 -18.39 3.00 -0.64
CA MET A 25 -18.44 2.17 -1.85
C MET A 25 -18.49 3.01 -3.12
N ALA A 26 -19.32 4.07 -3.18
CA ALA A 26 -19.39 4.95 -4.34
C ALA A 26 -18.11 5.78 -4.53
N GLY A 27 -17.56 6.34 -3.44
CA GLY A 27 -16.36 7.17 -3.47
C GLY A 27 -15.08 6.38 -3.77
N MET A 28 -14.86 5.26 -3.09
CA MET A 28 -13.66 4.43 -3.31
C MET A 28 -13.80 3.59 -4.57
N GLY A 29 -15.00 3.08 -4.87
CA GLY A 29 -15.24 2.22 -6.04
C GLY A 29 -15.01 2.94 -7.36
N CYS A 30 -15.62 4.11 -7.57
CA CYS A 30 -15.47 4.86 -8.82
C CYS A 30 -14.02 5.35 -9.02
N TYR A 31 -13.38 5.84 -7.96
CA TYR A 31 -11.99 6.30 -8.01
C TYR A 31 -11.03 5.15 -8.31
N ALA A 32 -11.13 4.03 -7.59
CA ALA A 32 -10.25 2.88 -7.80
C ALA A 32 -10.44 2.28 -9.20
N ILE A 33 -11.69 2.08 -9.65
CA ILE A 33 -11.98 1.54 -10.98
C ILE A 33 -11.48 2.47 -12.08
N GLY A 34 -11.69 3.79 -11.94
CA GLY A 34 -11.18 4.77 -12.90
C GLY A 34 -9.66 4.73 -13.00
N ASN A 35 -8.98 4.65 -11.86
CA ASN A 35 -7.53 4.53 -11.80
C ASN A 35 -7.01 3.24 -12.44
N TYR A 36 -7.73 2.14 -12.24
CA TYR A 36 -7.45 0.86 -12.88
C TYR A 36 -7.54 0.90 -14.40
N ILE A 37 -8.63 1.47 -14.93
CA ILE A 37 -8.85 1.58 -16.37
C ILE A 37 -7.81 2.50 -17.00
N MET A 38 -7.50 3.62 -16.35
CA MET A 38 -6.45 4.54 -16.78
C MET A 38 -5.10 3.82 -16.84
N ALA A 39 -4.71 3.14 -15.76
CA ALA A 39 -3.43 2.44 -15.68
C ALA A 39 -3.33 1.31 -16.73
N LEU A 40 -4.39 0.56 -16.97
CA LEU A 40 -4.42 -0.46 -18.04
C LEU A 40 -4.25 0.16 -19.43
N THR A 41 -4.94 1.28 -19.70
CA THR A 41 -4.86 1.97 -20.99
C THR A 41 -3.46 2.53 -21.23
N THR A 42 -2.86 3.15 -20.20
CA THR A 42 -1.49 3.67 -20.24
C THR A 42 -0.47 2.55 -20.43
N LEU A 43 -0.64 1.40 -19.75
CA LEU A 43 0.25 0.24 -19.88
C LEU A 43 0.22 -0.33 -21.30
N ILE A 44 -0.97 -0.52 -21.89
CA ILE A 44 -1.11 -0.99 -23.27
C ILE A 44 -0.49 0.03 -24.24
N GLY A 45 -0.78 1.32 -24.06
CA GLY A 45 -0.24 2.39 -24.90
C GLY A 45 1.28 2.46 -24.86
N ALA A 46 1.87 2.38 -23.67
CA ALA A 46 3.32 2.45 -23.47
C ALA A 46 4.06 1.22 -24.03
N ILE A 47 3.48 0.01 -23.90
CA ILE A 47 4.04 -1.20 -24.50
C ILE A 47 3.98 -1.12 -26.03
N ALA A 48 2.85 -0.67 -26.58
CA ALA A 48 2.69 -0.54 -28.03
C ALA A 48 3.67 0.49 -28.62
N THR A 49 3.83 1.66 -27.99
CA THR A 49 4.79 2.68 -28.45
C THR A 49 6.23 2.23 -28.27
N SER A 50 6.56 1.53 -27.18
CA SER A 50 7.89 0.96 -26.96
C SER A 50 8.30 -0.04 -28.05
N ILE A 51 7.41 -0.97 -28.41
CA ILE A 51 7.68 -1.99 -29.42
C ILE A 51 7.73 -1.39 -30.83
N ALA A 52 6.88 -0.40 -31.11
CA ALA A 52 6.81 0.23 -32.43
C ALA A 52 8.04 1.09 -32.77
N VAL A 53 8.66 1.72 -31.76
CA VAL A 53 9.76 2.66 -31.99
C VAL A 53 11.11 1.93 -32.02
N GLU A 54 11.38 0.99 -31.10
CA GLU A 54 12.69 0.32 -31.03
C GLU A 54 12.59 -1.14 -30.51
N TRP A 55 12.70 -2.13 -31.39
CA TRP A 55 12.61 -3.55 -30.97
C TRP A 55 13.81 -4.01 -30.11
N LYS A 56 15.02 -3.45 -30.32
CA LYS A 56 16.22 -3.75 -29.52
C LYS A 56 16.14 -3.15 -28.12
N LEU A 57 15.66 -1.91 -27.99
CA LEU A 57 15.46 -1.26 -26.69
C LEU A 57 14.25 -1.84 -25.96
N GLY A 58 13.19 -2.19 -26.71
CA GLY A 58 12.03 -2.91 -26.21
C GLY A 58 12.36 -4.29 -25.63
N LEU A 59 13.38 -4.99 -26.14
CA LEU A 59 13.83 -6.27 -25.57
C LEU A 59 14.48 -6.09 -24.19
N VAL A 60 15.29 -5.03 -24.03
CA VAL A 60 15.89 -4.67 -22.74
C VAL A 60 14.82 -4.15 -21.78
N GLY A 61 13.88 -3.34 -22.28
CA GLY A 61 12.69 -2.90 -21.54
C GLY A 61 11.84 -4.08 -21.06
N ALA A 62 11.60 -5.06 -21.93
CA ALA A 62 10.87 -6.28 -21.59
C ALA A 62 11.60 -7.13 -20.53
N ALA A 63 12.94 -7.07 -20.47
CA ALA A 63 13.71 -7.71 -19.41
C ALA A 63 13.69 -6.93 -18.08
N THR A 64 13.57 -5.59 -18.11
CA THR A 64 13.42 -4.77 -16.90
C THR A 64 12.00 -4.79 -16.32
N VAL A 65 10.97 -4.98 -17.14
CA VAL A 65 9.56 -5.11 -16.69
C VAL A 65 9.37 -6.16 -15.58
N PRO A 66 9.81 -7.43 -15.71
CA PRO A 66 9.65 -8.41 -14.64
C PRO A 66 10.46 -8.06 -13.38
N VAL A 67 11.63 -7.43 -13.52
CA VAL A 67 12.42 -6.95 -12.37
C VAL A 67 11.66 -5.84 -11.63
N LEU A 68 11.10 -4.87 -12.36
CA LEU A 68 10.28 -3.81 -11.79
C LEU A 68 9.00 -4.35 -11.14
N LEU A 69 8.36 -5.35 -11.75
CA LEU A 69 7.20 -6.04 -11.16
C LEU A 69 7.55 -6.74 -9.85
N VAL A 70 8.66 -7.47 -9.79
CA VAL A 70 9.11 -8.14 -8.57
C VAL A 70 9.45 -7.12 -7.48
N CYS A 71 10.17 -6.04 -7.82
CA CYS A 71 10.47 -4.96 -6.89
C CYS A 71 9.21 -4.23 -6.41
N GLY A 72 8.25 -3.96 -7.31
CA GLY A 72 6.97 -3.36 -6.98
C GLY A 72 6.14 -4.22 -6.05
N PHE A 73 6.09 -5.54 -6.31
CA PHE A 73 5.41 -6.50 -5.44
C PHE A 73 6.07 -6.59 -4.06
N LEU A 74 7.40 -6.63 -4.00
CA LEU A 74 8.15 -6.63 -2.73
C LEU A 74 7.85 -5.36 -1.93
N ARG A 75 7.84 -4.20 -2.58
CA ARG A 75 7.51 -2.91 -1.97
C ARG A 75 6.10 -2.91 -1.38
N PHE A 76 5.12 -3.39 -2.14
CA PHE A 76 3.74 -3.49 -1.68
C PHE A 76 3.62 -4.44 -0.47
N ARG A 77 4.28 -5.60 -0.51
CA ARG A 77 4.34 -6.56 0.61
C ARG A 77 4.92 -5.93 1.88
N VAL A 78 6.06 -5.22 1.77
CA VAL A 78 6.72 -4.58 2.90
C VAL A 78 5.84 -3.48 3.49
N MET A 79 5.21 -2.65 2.65
CA MET A 79 4.28 -1.62 3.12
C MET A 79 3.07 -2.24 3.83
N ALA A 80 2.45 -3.26 3.26
CA ALA A 80 1.30 -3.93 3.87
C ALA A 80 1.65 -4.57 5.23
N GLN A 81 2.83 -5.18 5.35
CA GLN A 81 3.31 -5.73 6.62
C GLN A 81 3.58 -4.63 7.65
N LEU A 82 4.16 -3.50 7.23
CA LEU A 82 4.41 -2.38 8.11
C LEU A 82 3.10 -1.76 8.62
N GLU A 83 2.12 -1.54 7.74
CA GLU A 83 0.79 -1.07 8.14
C GLU A 83 0.11 -2.02 9.12
N ALA A 84 0.17 -3.33 8.87
CA ALA A 84 -0.40 -4.33 9.77
C ALA A 84 0.27 -4.30 11.15
N HIS A 85 1.60 -4.20 11.19
CA HIS A 85 2.34 -4.13 12.44
C HIS A 85 2.06 -2.84 13.20
N LEU A 86 2.04 -1.69 12.52
CA LEU A 86 1.67 -0.41 13.10
C LEU A 86 0.26 -0.44 13.68
N ARG A 87 -0.69 -1.04 12.96
CA ARG A 87 -2.07 -1.16 13.43
C ARG A 87 -2.19 -2.01 14.69
N GLN A 88 -1.46 -3.13 14.79
CA GLN A 88 -1.41 -3.95 16.00
C GLN A 88 -0.84 -3.17 17.18
N VAL A 89 0.31 -2.51 17.00
CA VAL A 89 0.94 -1.71 18.05
C VAL A 89 0.03 -0.57 18.50
N TYR A 90 -0.65 0.11 17.57
CA TYR A 90 -1.63 1.15 17.89
C TYR A 90 -2.82 0.61 18.68
N GLN A 91 -3.35 -0.56 18.31
CA GLN A 91 -4.45 -1.20 19.03
C GLN A 91 -4.06 -1.60 20.45
N GLU A 92 -2.88 -2.21 20.64
CA GLU A 92 -2.37 -2.56 21.97
C GLU A 92 -2.15 -1.31 22.83
N THR A 93 -1.55 -0.26 22.26
CA THR A 93 -1.31 1.00 22.97
C THR A 93 -2.63 1.68 23.35
N ALA A 94 -3.61 1.70 22.46
CA ALA A 94 -4.93 2.26 22.73
C ALA A 94 -5.69 1.46 23.82
N SER A 95 -5.59 0.13 23.80
CA SER A 95 -6.18 -0.74 24.82
C SER A 95 -5.54 -0.50 26.19
N GLN A 96 -4.21 -0.45 26.26
CA GLN A 96 -3.49 -0.19 27.50
C GLN A 96 -3.80 1.21 28.06
N ALA A 97 -3.91 2.22 27.20
CA ALA A 97 -4.33 3.56 27.60
C ALA A 97 -5.77 3.56 28.14
N SER A 98 -6.69 2.86 27.48
CA SER A 98 -8.08 2.74 27.95
C SER A 98 -8.17 2.03 29.31
N GLU A 99 -7.41 0.95 29.50
CA GLU A 99 -7.37 0.20 30.75
C GLU A 99 -6.79 1.05 31.89
N ALA A 100 -5.72 1.81 31.64
CA ALA A 100 -5.14 2.72 32.62
C ALA A 100 -6.12 3.85 33.03
N VAL A 101 -6.86 4.41 32.07
CA VAL A 101 -7.89 5.44 32.34
C VAL A 101 -9.06 4.85 33.14
N SER A 102 -9.51 3.63 32.82
CA SER A 102 -10.58 2.95 33.56
C SER A 102 -10.16 2.55 34.98
N ALA A 103 -8.90 2.16 35.19
CA ALA A 103 -8.39 1.75 36.51
C ALA A 103 -7.94 2.92 37.40
N ILE A 104 -7.97 4.17 36.92
CA ILE A 104 -7.38 5.33 37.61
C ILE A 104 -7.93 5.52 39.03
N ARG A 105 -9.22 5.26 39.23
CA ARG A 105 -9.89 5.40 40.53
C ARG A 105 -9.46 4.31 41.54
N THR A 106 -9.08 3.14 41.04
CA THR A 106 -8.62 1.99 41.83
C THR A 106 -7.12 2.10 42.17
N VAL A 107 -6.33 2.66 41.25
CA VAL A 107 -4.89 2.91 41.49
C VAL A 107 -4.69 4.00 42.54
N ILE A 108 -5.49 5.07 42.48
CA ILE A 108 -5.51 6.15 43.47
C ILE A 108 -5.97 5.63 44.84
N SER A 109 -6.96 4.73 44.89
CA SER A 109 -7.48 4.20 46.17
C SER A 109 -6.51 3.23 46.88
N LEU A 110 -5.65 2.53 46.13
CA LEU A 110 -4.65 1.63 46.71
C LEU A 110 -3.31 2.30 47.05
N ASN A 111 -3.10 3.58 46.68
CA ASN A 111 -1.83 4.31 46.87
C ASN A 111 -0.60 3.51 46.33
N ARG A 112 -0.78 2.84 45.19
CA ARG A 112 0.23 1.98 44.53
C ARG A 112 0.72 2.58 43.20
N GLU A 113 0.65 3.89 43.06
CA GLU A 113 1.01 4.63 41.84
C GLU A 113 2.45 4.33 41.38
N SER A 114 3.40 4.29 42.32
CA SER A 114 4.82 4.05 42.03
C SER A 114 5.09 2.65 41.47
N ASN A 115 4.36 1.63 41.93
CA ASN A 115 4.54 0.25 41.48
C ASN A 115 3.93 0.04 40.08
N VAL A 116 2.75 0.61 39.83
CA VAL A 116 2.10 0.58 38.52
C VAL A 116 2.90 1.38 37.50
N ALA A 117 3.44 2.54 37.87
CA ALA A 117 4.33 3.34 37.01
C ALA A 117 5.60 2.59 36.63
N ALA A 118 6.22 1.85 37.57
CA ALA A 118 7.41 1.05 37.29
C ALA A 118 7.13 -0.11 36.30
N ILE A 119 5.98 -0.77 36.43
CA ILE A 119 5.56 -1.84 35.51
C ILE A 119 5.27 -1.27 34.11
N PHE A 120 4.58 -0.13 34.02
CA PHE A 120 4.34 0.57 32.75
C PHE A 120 5.64 1.02 32.09
N HIS A 121 6.57 1.58 32.86
CA HIS A 121 7.87 2.02 32.36
C HIS A 121 8.68 0.85 31.78
N ASN A 122 8.73 -0.30 32.48
CA ASN A 122 9.42 -1.49 31.97
C ASN A 122 8.77 -2.03 30.68
N LYS A 123 7.44 -2.04 30.59
CA LYS A 123 6.73 -2.45 29.36
C LYS A 123 7.02 -1.51 28.19
N LEU A 124 7.05 -0.19 28.43
CA LEU A 124 7.39 0.81 27.43
C LEU A 124 8.83 0.65 26.91
N VAL A 125 9.80 0.44 27.80
CA VAL A 125 11.20 0.26 27.42
C VAL A 125 11.41 -1.02 26.59
N GLU A 126 10.74 -2.11 26.94
CA GLU A 126 10.80 -3.35 26.15
C GLU A 126 10.17 -3.15 24.76
N GLN A 127 9.02 -2.46 24.70
CA GLN A 127 8.29 -2.16 23.46
C GLN A 127 9.08 -1.21 22.54
N ASP A 128 9.71 -0.17 23.08
CA ASP A 128 10.57 0.75 22.33
C ASP A 128 11.77 0.01 21.71
N SER A 129 12.42 -0.88 22.45
CA SER A 129 13.58 -1.62 21.95
C SER A 129 13.23 -2.56 20.78
N LYS A 130 12.06 -3.22 20.85
CA LYS A 130 11.53 -4.06 19.77
C LYS A 130 11.06 -3.22 18.59
N SER A 131 10.40 -2.09 18.85
CA SER A 131 9.89 -1.18 17.84
C SER A 131 11.01 -0.53 17.02
N ILE A 132 12.13 -0.16 17.65
CA ILE A 132 13.31 0.38 16.96
C ILE A 132 13.92 -0.64 16.00
N ARG A 133 14.11 -1.90 16.44
CA ARG A 133 14.67 -2.95 15.58
C ARG A 133 13.75 -3.26 14.40
N SER A 134 12.44 -3.38 14.67
CA SER A 134 11.41 -3.59 13.65
C SER A 134 11.39 -2.46 12.63
N SER A 135 11.35 -1.21 13.12
CA SER A 135 11.36 0.00 12.29
C SER A 135 12.62 0.08 11.43
N LEU A 136 13.80 -0.20 11.99
CA LEU A 136 15.05 -0.17 11.23
C LEU A 136 15.05 -1.20 10.09
N THR A 137 14.57 -2.43 10.36
CA THR A 137 14.46 -3.46 9.31
C THR A 137 13.45 -3.10 8.22
N SER A 138 12.28 -2.57 8.59
CA SER A 138 11.27 -2.12 7.63
C SER A 138 11.74 -0.91 6.82
N SER A 139 12.40 0.06 7.44
CA SER A 139 12.97 1.22 6.76
C SER A 139 14.10 0.82 5.80
N ALA A 140 14.95 -0.13 6.17
CA ALA A 140 16.00 -0.64 5.28
C ALA A 140 15.42 -1.37 4.06
N LEU A 141 14.42 -2.24 4.26
CA LEU A 141 13.69 -2.91 3.18
C LEU A 141 12.97 -1.91 2.27
N PHE A 142 12.39 -0.86 2.85
CA PHE A 142 11.74 0.20 2.09
C PHE A 142 12.74 1.02 1.27
N ALA A 143 13.87 1.41 1.86
CA ALA A 143 14.94 2.14 1.17
C ALA A 143 15.51 1.31 0.00
N PHE A 144 15.75 0.01 0.23
CA PHE A 144 16.19 -0.91 -0.82
C PHE A 144 15.17 -0.98 -1.96
N SER A 145 13.88 -1.10 -1.64
CA SER A 145 12.79 -1.12 -2.62
C SER A 145 12.66 0.20 -3.39
N GLN A 146 12.98 1.34 -2.78
CA GLN A 146 12.96 2.65 -3.44
C GLN A 146 14.19 2.88 -4.33
N SER A 147 15.32 2.25 -4.02
CA SER A 147 16.56 2.36 -4.81
C SER A 147 16.53 1.55 -6.11
N ALA A 148 15.81 0.43 -6.15
CA ALA A 148 15.78 -0.48 -7.30
C ALA A 148 15.25 0.18 -8.60
N PRO A 149 14.16 0.97 -8.60
CA PRO A 149 13.74 1.72 -9.79
C PRO A 149 14.82 2.67 -10.30
N LEU A 150 15.51 3.38 -9.40
CA LEU A 150 16.57 4.31 -9.74
C LEU A 150 17.73 3.62 -10.46
N LEU A 151 18.09 2.42 -9.99
CA LEU A 151 19.11 1.57 -10.62
C LEU A 151 18.67 1.07 -12.01
N CYS A 152 17.40 0.69 -12.17
CA CYS A 152 16.84 0.34 -13.48
C CYS A 152 16.89 1.51 -14.47
N THR A 153 16.52 2.72 -14.02
CA THR A 153 16.59 3.95 -14.81
C THR A 153 18.04 4.27 -15.20
N ALA A 154 19.01 4.09 -14.30
CA ALA A 154 20.43 4.28 -14.58
C ALA A 154 20.98 3.28 -15.61
N LEU A 155 20.62 1.99 -15.49
CA LEU A 155 21.00 0.97 -16.46
C LEU A 155 20.38 1.24 -17.84
N GLY A 156 19.12 1.66 -17.88
CA GLY A 156 18.43 2.04 -19.11
C GLY A 156 19.10 3.23 -19.81
N LEU A 157 19.54 4.23 -19.04
CA LEU A 157 20.26 5.39 -19.57
C LEU A 157 21.65 5.01 -20.08
N TRP A 158 22.39 4.15 -19.38
CA TRP A 158 23.70 3.68 -19.81
C TRP A 158 23.64 2.87 -21.11
N TYR A 159 22.73 1.91 -21.20
CA TYR A 159 22.55 1.09 -22.39
C TYR A 159 22.01 1.92 -23.56
N GLY A 160 20.97 2.72 -23.32
CA GLY A 160 20.39 3.60 -24.33
C GLY A 160 21.34 4.67 -24.84
N GLY A 161 22.14 5.28 -23.95
CA GLY A 161 23.19 6.21 -24.33
C GLY A 161 24.26 5.55 -25.21
N THR A 162 24.65 4.31 -24.91
CA THR A 162 25.60 3.55 -25.74
C THR A 162 25.03 3.31 -27.15
N LEU A 163 23.72 3.02 -27.26
CA LEU A 163 23.04 2.77 -28.53
C LEU A 163 22.90 4.03 -29.40
N VAL A 164 22.65 5.18 -28.77
CA VAL A 164 22.65 6.50 -29.45
C VAL A 164 24.05 6.86 -29.95
N ILE A 165 25.10 6.58 -29.16
CA ILE A 165 26.50 6.83 -29.56
C ILE A 165 26.92 5.97 -30.76
N SER A 166 26.43 4.73 -30.86
CA SER A 166 26.66 3.87 -32.03
C SER A 166 25.94 4.33 -33.31
N GLY A 167 25.09 5.36 -33.24
CA GLY A 167 24.44 5.95 -34.41
C GLY A 167 23.32 5.12 -35.04
N GLU A 168 22.90 4.02 -34.39
CA GLU A 168 21.78 3.20 -34.88
C GLU A 168 20.41 3.85 -34.62
N TYR A 169 20.31 4.82 -33.71
CA TYR A 169 19.05 5.42 -33.26
C TYR A 169 19.14 6.94 -33.05
N GLU A 170 18.03 7.63 -33.32
CA GLU A 170 17.89 9.07 -33.06
C GLU A 170 17.60 9.33 -31.57
N LEU A 171 18.20 10.38 -31.01
CA LEU A 171 18.03 10.75 -29.59
C LEU A 171 16.55 10.91 -29.19
N PHE A 172 15.71 11.42 -30.10
CA PHE A 172 14.29 11.60 -29.85
C PHE A 172 13.54 10.27 -29.65
N GLN A 173 13.86 9.25 -30.46
CA GLN A 173 13.25 7.92 -30.36
C GLN A 173 13.60 7.24 -29.04
N PHE A 174 14.88 7.35 -28.63
CA PHE A 174 15.35 6.85 -27.35
C PHE A 174 14.66 7.53 -26.15
N ILE A 175 14.56 8.86 -26.14
CA ILE A 175 13.92 9.59 -25.03
C ILE A 175 12.43 9.22 -24.94
N LEU A 176 11.75 9.07 -26.08
CA LEU A 176 10.34 8.67 -26.13
C LEU A 176 10.13 7.26 -25.60
N SER A 177 10.93 6.28 -26.04
CA SER A 177 10.84 4.89 -25.60
C SER A 177 11.19 4.75 -24.12
N PHE A 178 12.22 5.45 -23.65
CA PHE A 178 12.62 5.49 -22.23
C PHE A 178 11.54 6.10 -21.33
N ALA A 179 10.94 7.22 -21.73
CA ALA A 179 9.85 7.85 -20.97
C ALA A 179 8.61 6.93 -20.90
N ALA A 180 8.26 6.27 -22.02
CA ALA A 180 7.15 5.32 -22.06
C ALA A 180 7.35 4.15 -21.09
N VAL A 181 8.56 3.58 -21.01
CA VAL A 181 8.87 2.48 -20.08
C VAL A 181 8.77 2.91 -18.62
N ASN A 182 9.25 4.11 -18.26
CA ASN A 182 9.12 4.62 -16.89
C ASN A 182 7.64 4.83 -16.51
N ILE A 183 6.86 5.45 -17.40
CA ILE A 183 5.41 5.64 -17.20
C ILE A 183 4.68 4.29 -17.06
N CYS A 184 5.09 3.28 -17.83
CA CYS A 184 4.55 1.92 -17.72
C CYS A 184 4.85 1.29 -16.35
N GLY A 185 6.08 1.47 -15.85
CA GLY A 185 6.49 1.01 -14.52
C GLY A 185 5.65 1.63 -13.40
N ASP A 186 5.42 2.95 -13.48
CA ASP A 186 4.57 3.67 -12.51
C ASP A 186 3.10 3.22 -12.59
N ALA A 187 2.56 3.06 -13.79
CA ALA A 187 1.20 2.56 -14.00
C ALA A 187 1.01 1.13 -13.45
N ALA A 188 1.99 0.24 -13.63
CA ALA A 188 1.98 -1.09 -13.04
C ALA A 188 1.97 -1.03 -11.51
N GLY A 189 2.80 -0.17 -10.91
CA GLY A 189 2.80 0.07 -9.46
C GLY A 189 1.44 0.55 -8.95
N LEU A 190 0.78 1.43 -9.70
CA LEU A 190 -0.56 1.93 -9.40
C LEU A 190 -1.59 0.79 -9.36
N ILE A 191 -1.58 -0.12 -10.33
CA ILE A 191 -2.46 -1.29 -10.40
C ILE A 191 -2.30 -2.19 -9.16
N PHE A 192 -1.07 -2.44 -8.71
CA PHE A 192 -0.83 -3.22 -7.49
C PHE A 192 -1.32 -2.49 -6.24
N SER A 193 -1.11 -1.17 -6.16
CA SER A 193 -1.55 -0.37 -5.01
C SER A 193 -3.07 -0.21 -4.92
N SER A 194 -3.79 -0.16 -6.05
CA SER A 194 -5.26 -0.04 -6.10
C SER A 194 -5.99 -1.38 -5.92
N SER A 195 -5.28 -2.51 -6.01
CA SER A 195 -5.81 -3.87 -5.79
C SER A 195 -6.53 -4.08 -4.45
N PRO A 196 -5.95 -3.70 -3.30
CA PRO A 196 -6.65 -3.83 -2.01
C PRO A 196 -7.92 -2.98 -1.93
N ASP A 197 -7.95 -1.80 -2.55
CA ASP A 197 -9.14 -0.93 -2.53
C ASP A 197 -10.26 -1.49 -3.41
N LEU A 198 -9.92 -2.06 -4.56
CA LEU A 198 -10.87 -2.77 -5.41
C LEU A 198 -11.43 -4.02 -4.70
N ALA A 199 -10.59 -4.75 -3.97
CA ALA A 199 -11.01 -5.90 -3.16
C ALA A 199 -11.94 -5.49 -2.02
N LYS A 200 -11.62 -4.41 -1.29
CA LYS A 200 -12.47 -3.86 -0.22
C LYS A 200 -13.81 -3.37 -0.76
N ALA A 201 -13.82 -2.61 -1.86
CA ALA A 201 -15.05 -2.12 -2.48
C ALA A 201 -15.98 -3.27 -2.90
N LYS A 202 -15.43 -4.34 -3.47
CA LYS A 202 -16.20 -5.55 -3.82
C LYS A 202 -16.76 -6.25 -2.58
N LEU A 203 -16.01 -6.27 -1.49
CA LEU A 203 -16.42 -6.91 -0.23
C LEU A 203 -17.54 -6.14 0.47
N SER A 204 -17.48 -4.80 0.48
CA SER A 204 -18.58 -3.95 0.95
C SER A 204 -19.83 -4.09 0.07
N ALA A 205 -19.69 -4.18 -1.25
CA ALA A 205 -20.83 -4.44 -2.13
C ALA A 205 -21.53 -5.78 -1.85
N ILE A 206 -20.77 -6.82 -1.50
CA ILE A 206 -21.31 -8.14 -1.12
C ILE A 206 -22.05 -8.06 0.22
N ARG A 207 -21.52 -7.32 1.21
CA ARG A 207 -22.19 -7.11 2.50
C ARG A 207 -23.50 -6.35 2.35
N LEU A 208 -23.52 -5.30 1.53
CA LEU A 208 -24.73 -4.55 1.22
C LEU A 208 -25.79 -5.45 0.54
N LYS A 209 -25.37 -6.32 -0.39
CA LYS A 209 -26.28 -7.27 -1.04
C LYS A 209 -26.87 -8.29 -0.06
N GLY A 210 -26.06 -8.84 0.84
CA GLY A 210 -26.53 -9.80 1.85
C GLY A 210 -27.45 -9.21 2.93
N LEU A 211 -27.56 -7.88 3.02
CA LEU A 211 -28.53 -7.18 3.86
C LEU A 211 -29.83 -6.83 3.13
N LEU A 212 -29.81 -6.86 1.80
CA LEU A 212 -30.94 -6.53 0.93
C LEU A 212 -31.74 -7.77 0.50
N ASP A 213 -31.13 -8.96 0.51
CA ASP A 213 -31.78 -10.29 0.37
C ASP A 213 -32.23 -10.82 1.75
#